data_AF-A0A1H4EFR3-F1
#
_entry.id   AF-A0A1H4EFR3-F1
#
_cell.length_a   1.000
_cell.length_b   1.000
_cell.length_c   1.000
_cell.angle_alpha   90.00
_cell.angle_beta   90.00
_cell.angle_gamma   90.00
#
_symmetry.space_group_name_H-M   'P 1'
#
loop_
_entity.id
_entity.type
_entity.pdbx_description
1 polymer ?
#
loop_
_entity_poly.entity_id
_entity_poly.type
_entity_poly.pdbx_seq_one_letter_code
_entity_poly.pdbx_strand_id
1 'polypeptide(L)'
;MSIVLTTVLSLLSAITVAVLGHFFSTRRKRTDELAEMRLKAYSDFINSISRITSARRSGRTEDELDELSALNDAKNRICICANREVVEALTEFWRAGGTLEAESEVVAFTRLCYKIRESMGNKRNDIVDLELSKTLFSLEPSTFSFRAKKNG
;
A
#
# COMPACT_ATOMS: atom_id res chain seq x y z
N MET A 1 -18.75 4.37 -54.82
CA MET A 1 -17.53 4.47 -53.98
C MET A 1 -16.49 3.52 -54.57
N SER A 2 -15.27 3.97 -54.86
CA SER A 2 -14.25 3.13 -55.48
C SER A 2 -13.61 2.19 -54.46
N ILE A 3 -13.35 0.94 -54.86
CA ILE A 3 -12.70 -0.10 -54.03
C ILE A 3 -11.38 0.41 -53.44
N VAL A 4 -10.64 1.23 -54.19
CA VAL A 4 -9.39 1.86 -53.75
C VAL A 4 -9.60 2.74 -52.51
N LEU A 5 -10.66 3.56 -52.49
CA LEU A 5 -10.94 4.44 -51.35
C LEU A 5 -11.27 3.64 -50.09
N THR A 6 -12.06 2.57 -50.20
CA THR A 6 -12.39 1.69 -49.08
C THR A 6 -11.18 0.95 -48.53
N THR A 7 -10.24 0.54 -49.40
CA THR A 7 -9.00 -0.12 -48.99
C THR A 7 -8.07 0.86 -48.25
N VAL A 8 -7.92 2.09 -48.76
CA VAL A 8 -7.11 3.12 -48.11
C VAL A 8 -7.69 3.50 -46.75
N LEU A 9 -9.01 3.71 -46.65
CA LEU A 9 -9.67 4.00 -45.38
C LEU A 9 -9.51 2.86 -44.36
N SER A 10 -9.65 1.60 -44.80
CA SER A 10 -9.45 0.43 -43.94
C SER A 10 -8.00 0.31 -43.45
N LEU A 11 -7.03 0.66 -44.30
CA LEU A 11 -5.62 0.67 -43.90
C LEU A 11 -5.33 1.78 -42.89
N LEU A 12 -5.85 2.99 -43.13
CA LEU A 12 -5.67 4.12 -42.22
C LEU A 12 -6.32 3.87 -40.85
N SER A 13 -7.50 3.24 -40.81
CA SER A 13 -8.15 2.88 -39.56
C SER A 13 -7.35 1.83 -38.78
N ALA A 14 -6.84 0.79 -39.46
CA ALA A 14 -5.99 -0.22 -38.84
C ALA A 14 -4.71 0.39 -38.23
N ILE A 15 -4.05 1.30 -38.96
CA ILE A 15 -2.86 2.01 -38.47
C ILE A 15 -3.21 2.86 -37.24
N THR A 16 -4.33 3.59 -37.29
CA THR A 16 -4.77 4.44 -36.17
C THR A 16 -5.02 3.63 -34.91
N VAL A 17 -5.71 2.50 -35.03
CA VAL A 17 -5.97 1.59 -33.89
C VAL A 17 -4.67 1.01 -33.35
N ALA A 18 -3.74 0.60 -34.21
CA ALA A 18 -2.46 0.05 -33.78
C ALA A 18 -1.62 1.09 -33.00
N VAL A 19 -1.54 2.33 -33.49
CA VAL A 19 -0.79 3.42 -32.84
C VAL A 19 -1.40 3.79 -31.49
N LEU A 20 -2.71 4.01 -31.44
CA LEU A 20 -3.42 4.33 -30.20
C LEU A 20 -3.33 3.18 -29.19
N GLY A 21 -3.51 1.93 -29.67
CA GLY A 21 -3.40 0.73 -28.85
C GLY A 21 -2.02 0.58 -28.22
N HIS A 22 -0.95 0.76 -29.01
CA HIS A 22 0.42 0.72 -28.49
C HIS A 22 0.67 1.83 -27.45
N PHE A 23 0.21 3.05 -27.73
CA PHE A 23 0.38 4.18 -26.82
C PHE A 23 -0.34 3.97 -25.48
N PHE A 24 -1.61 3.57 -25.50
CA PHE A 24 -2.37 3.29 -24.28
C PHE A 24 -1.80 2.09 -23.52
N SER A 25 -1.39 1.03 -24.22
CA SER A 25 -0.74 -0.14 -23.61
C SER A 25 0.54 0.24 -22.88
N THR A 26 1.39 1.06 -23.52
CA THR A 26 2.67 1.50 -22.91
C THR A 26 2.43 2.37 -21.68
N ARG A 27 1.46 3.30 -21.74
CA ARG A 27 1.09 4.15 -20.60
C ARG A 27 0.53 3.34 -19.44
N ARG A 28 -0.36 2.40 -19.74
CA ARG A 28 -0.94 1.50 -18.75
C ARG A 28 0.14 0.65 -18.09
N LYS A 29 1.02 0.03 -18.87
CA LYS A 29 2.14 -0.77 -18.35
C LYS A 29 2.99 -0.01 -17.33
N ARG A 30 3.39 1.23 -17.64
CA ARG A 30 4.16 2.06 -16.70
C ARG A 30 3.39 2.40 -15.43
N THR A 31 2.08 2.62 -15.56
CA THR A 31 1.21 2.92 -14.42
C THR A 31 1.05 1.70 -13.53
N ASP A 32 0.86 0.52 -14.13
CA ASP A 32 0.73 -0.76 -13.43
C ASP A 32 2.04 -1.12 -12.71
N GLU A 33 3.20 -0.97 -13.37
CA GLU A 33 4.52 -1.18 -12.76
C GLU A 33 4.75 -0.26 -11.55
N LEU A 34 4.38 1.02 -11.67
CA LEU A 34 4.50 1.97 -10.55
C LEU A 34 3.55 1.63 -9.41
N ALA A 35 2.32 1.22 -9.71
CA ALA A 35 1.35 0.78 -8.71
C ALA A 35 1.84 -0.48 -7.97
N GLU A 36 2.44 -1.42 -8.68
CA GLU A 36 3.04 -2.64 -8.10
C GLU A 36 4.22 -2.30 -7.17
N MET A 37 5.13 -1.43 -7.62
CA MET A 37 6.26 -0.97 -6.79
C MET A 37 5.79 -0.30 -5.49
N ARG A 38 4.77 0.55 -5.57
CA ARG A 38 4.15 1.20 -4.41
C ARG A 38 3.52 0.20 -3.46
N LEU A 39 2.68 -0.70 -3.99
CA LEU A 39 2.01 -1.72 -3.19
C LEU A 39 3.02 -2.59 -2.43
N LYS A 40 4.11 -2.97 -3.10
CA LYS A 40 5.19 -3.73 -2.48
C LYS A 40 5.87 -2.93 -1.36
N ALA A 41 6.26 -1.68 -1.62
CA ALA A 41 6.88 -0.83 -0.61
C ALA A 41 5.97 -0.59 0.61
N TYR A 42 4.68 -0.34 0.39
CA TYR A 42 3.70 -0.17 1.46
C TYR A 42 3.51 -1.44 2.28
N SER A 43 3.40 -2.60 1.61
CA SER A 43 3.22 -3.89 2.29
C SER A 43 4.45 -4.26 3.11
N ASP A 44 5.64 -4.09 2.56
CA ASP A 44 6.90 -4.36 3.27
C ASP A 44 7.04 -3.47 4.50
N PHE A 45 6.72 -2.18 4.38
CA PHE A 45 6.74 -1.24 5.51
C PHE A 45 5.77 -1.64 6.63
N ILE A 46 4.51 -1.92 6.28
CA ILE A 46 3.48 -2.32 7.24
C ILE A 46 3.83 -3.66 7.90
N ASN A 47 4.40 -4.60 7.14
CA ASN A 47 4.81 -5.90 7.65
C ASN A 47 5.96 -5.77 8.64
N SER A 48 7.04 -5.07 8.28
CA SER A 48 8.20 -4.91 9.16
C SER A 48 7.83 -4.16 10.44
N ILE A 49 7.04 -3.09 10.35
CA ILE A 49 6.65 -2.35 11.56
C ILE A 49 5.73 -3.17 12.47
N SER A 50 4.82 -3.96 11.89
CA SER A 50 3.96 -4.87 12.65
C SER A 50 4.76 -5.95 13.35
N ARG A 51 5.78 -6.51 12.68
CA ARG A 51 6.71 -7.49 13.28
C ARG A 51 7.50 -6.89 14.43
N ILE A 52 8.12 -5.73 14.23
CA ILE A 52 8.87 -5.01 15.29
C ILE A 52 7.97 -4.76 16.50
N THR A 53 6.79 -4.19 16.26
CA THR A 53 5.84 -3.85 17.33
C THR A 53 5.38 -5.10 18.09
N SER A 54 5.06 -6.18 17.37
CA SER A 54 4.62 -7.44 17.96
C SER A 54 5.74 -8.15 18.73
N ALA A 55 6.96 -8.12 18.21
CA ALA A 55 8.14 -8.70 18.84
C ALA A 55 8.46 -7.97 20.16
N ARG A 56 8.49 -6.64 20.15
CA ARG A 56 8.66 -5.78 21.34
C ARG A 56 7.59 -6.06 22.41
N ARG A 57 6.31 -6.12 22.02
CA ARG A 57 5.21 -6.46 22.95
C ARG A 57 5.32 -7.87 23.54
N SER A 58 5.95 -8.79 22.82
CA SER A 58 6.19 -10.16 23.28
C SER A 58 7.53 -10.33 24.03
N GLY A 59 8.29 -9.25 24.22
CA GLY A 59 9.63 -9.29 24.83
C GLY A 59 10.70 -10.01 23.99
N ARG A 60 10.48 -10.20 22.69
CA ARG A 60 11.45 -10.83 21.77
C ARG A 60 12.11 -9.74 20.92
N THR A 61 13.44 -9.66 20.95
CA THR A 61 14.22 -8.64 20.21
C THR A 61 15.35 -9.23 19.37
N GLU A 62 15.40 -10.56 19.21
CA GLU A 62 16.51 -11.25 18.53
C GLU A 62 16.69 -10.80 17.07
N ASP A 63 15.59 -10.56 16.35
CA ASP A 63 15.59 -10.16 14.93
C ASP A 63 15.39 -8.65 14.71
N GLU A 64 15.50 -7.82 15.75
CA GLU A 64 15.10 -6.41 15.69
C GLU A 64 15.93 -5.60 14.69
N LEU A 65 17.24 -5.85 14.59
CA LEU A 65 18.11 -5.14 13.64
C LEU A 65 17.76 -5.45 12.17
N ASP A 66 17.45 -6.71 11.86
CA ASP A 66 17.08 -7.13 10.51
C ASP A 66 15.73 -6.54 10.10
N GLU A 67 14.75 -6.56 11.01
CA GLU A 67 13.46 -5.93 10.75
C GLU A 67 13.55 -4.41 10.66
N LEU A 68 14.43 -3.75 11.44
CA LEU A 68 14.70 -2.32 11.30
C LEU A 68 15.35 -1.98 9.95
N SER A 69 16.25 -2.83 9.46
CA SER A 69 16.85 -2.70 8.13
C SER A 69 15.79 -2.81 7.03
N ALA A 70 14.93 -3.83 7.12
CA ALA A 70 13.81 -4.03 6.19
C ALA A 70 12.82 -2.85 6.23
N LEU A 71 12.49 -2.36 7.43
CA LEU A 71 11.64 -1.18 7.61
C LEU A 71 12.25 0.06 6.93
N ASN A 72 13.56 0.28 7.08
CA ASN A 72 14.25 1.43 6.50
C ASN A 72 14.35 1.32 4.97
N ASP A 73 14.60 0.13 4.41
CA ASP A 73 14.54 -0.11 2.97
C ASP A 73 13.15 0.20 2.40
N ALA A 74 12.10 -0.34 3.01
CA ALA A 74 10.72 -0.08 2.59
C ALA A 74 10.38 1.41 2.68
N LYS A 75 10.79 2.09 3.76
CA LYS A 75 10.63 3.54 3.94
C LYS A 75 11.32 4.33 2.81
N ASN A 76 12.55 3.97 2.44
CA ASN A 76 13.26 4.61 1.34
C ASN A 76 12.51 4.46 0.01
N ARG A 77 11.99 3.25 -0.27
CA ARG A 77 11.17 3.01 -1.47
C ARG A 77 9.90 3.87 -1.48
N ILE A 78 9.21 4.01 -0.34
CA ILE A 78 8.05 4.91 -0.22
C ILE A 78 8.43 6.35 -0.54
N CYS A 79 9.54 6.86 0.01
CA CYS A 79 10.01 8.22 -0.27
C CYS A 79 10.32 8.47 -1.76
N ILE A 80 10.68 7.43 -2.52
CA ILE A 80 11.03 7.53 -3.94
C ILE A 80 9.79 7.44 -4.83
N CYS A 81 8.89 6.49 -4.59
CA CYS A 81 7.84 6.14 -5.55
C CYS A 81 6.42 6.54 -5.15
N ALA A 82 6.16 6.83 -3.88
CA ALA A 82 4.81 7.10 -3.39
C ALA A 82 4.28 8.48 -3.79
N ASN A 83 2.97 8.67 -3.64
CA ASN A 83 2.35 9.98 -3.79
C ASN A 83 2.78 10.91 -2.65
N ARG A 84 2.79 12.22 -2.92
CA ARG A 84 3.18 13.26 -1.96
C ARG A 84 2.48 13.11 -0.61
N GLU A 85 1.17 12.88 -0.63
CA GLU A 85 0.33 12.80 0.58
C GLU A 85 0.70 11.60 1.46
N VAL A 86 1.19 10.51 0.86
CA VAL A 86 1.69 9.34 1.60
C VAL A 86 3.02 9.66 2.25
N VAL A 87 3.93 10.32 1.53
CA VAL A 87 5.24 10.73 2.08
C VAL A 87 5.08 11.73 3.21
N GLU A 88 4.15 12.68 3.09
CA GLU A 88 3.82 13.63 4.15
C GLU A 88 3.28 12.92 5.40
N ALA A 89 2.33 11.99 5.24
CA ALA A 89 1.80 11.21 6.36
C ALA A 89 2.85 10.29 7.00
N LEU A 90 3.76 9.71 6.20
CA LEU A 90 4.89 8.92 6.70
C LEU A 90 5.84 9.79 7.52
N THR A 91 6.10 11.01 7.06
CA THR A 91 6.94 11.98 7.78
C THR A 91 6.28 12.40 9.10
N GLU A 92 4.96 12.61 9.11
CA GLU A 92 4.19 12.91 10.32
C GLU A 92 4.26 11.76 11.33
N PHE A 93 4.09 10.51 10.87
CA PHE A 93 4.26 9.32 11.69
C PHE A 93 5.67 9.23 12.28
N TRP A 94 6.71 9.48 11.47
CA TRP A 94 8.09 9.42 11.93
C TRP A 94 8.43 10.54 12.94
N ARG A 95 7.80 11.72 12.79
CA ARG A 95 7.93 12.84 13.75
C ARG A 95 7.22 12.57 15.08
N ALA A 96 6.16 11.77 15.07
CA ALA A 96 5.44 11.39 16.27
C ALA A 96 6.21 10.37 17.13
N GLY A 97 7.13 9.59 16.54
CA GLY A 97 8.01 8.64 17.23
C GLY A 97 8.39 7.44 16.38
N GLY A 98 7.46 6.96 15.54
CA GLY A 98 7.72 5.88 14.59
C GLY A 98 7.79 4.46 15.21
N THR A 99 7.42 4.29 16.48
CA THR A 99 7.50 3.04 17.25
C THR A 99 6.14 2.40 17.54
N LEU A 100 5.04 3.15 17.39
CA LEU A 100 3.66 2.74 17.73
C LEU A 100 3.44 2.46 19.22
N GLU A 101 4.26 3.08 20.07
CA GLU A 101 4.17 2.95 21.52
C GLU A 101 3.28 4.04 22.15
N ALA A 102 3.26 5.25 21.57
CA ALA A 102 2.39 6.33 22.00
C ALA A 102 1.08 6.42 21.18
N GLU A 103 0.01 6.92 21.80
CA GLU A 103 -1.29 7.13 21.14
C GLU A 103 -1.18 8.05 19.91
N SER A 104 -0.39 9.13 20.00
CA SER A 104 -0.17 10.06 18.89
C SER A 104 0.47 9.37 17.67
N GLU A 105 1.32 8.38 17.88
CA GLU A 105 1.95 7.58 16.83
C GLU A 105 0.95 6.65 16.17
N VAL A 106 0.07 6.01 16.96
CA VAL A 106 -1.01 5.16 16.44
C VAL A 106 -1.95 5.98 15.57
N VAL A 107 -2.30 7.21 15.98
CA VAL A 107 -3.12 8.12 15.17
C VAL A 107 -2.42 8.49 13.87
N ALA A 108 -1.13 8.88 13.93
CA ALA A 108 -0.36 9.25 12.74
C ALA A 108 -0.17 8.06 11.78
N PHE A 109 0.06 6.85 12.30
CA PHE A 109 0.14 5.63 11.50
C PHE A 109 -1.20 5.27 10.85
N THR A 110 -2.30 5.43 11.58
CA THR A 110 -3.65 5.21 11.03
C THR A 110 -3.91 6.15 9.85
N ARG A 111 -3.51 7.42 9.99
CA ARG A 111 -3.57 8.41 8.91
C ARG A 111 -2.70 7.99 7.71
N LEU A 112 -1.49 7.48 7.95
CA LEU A 112 -0.63 6.93 6.90
C LEU A 112 -1.32 5.78 6.15
N CYS A 113 -1.92 4.82 6.86
CA CYS A 113 -2.68 3.73 6.24
C CYS A 113 -3.83 4.24 5.37
N TYR A 114 -4.55 5.27 5.81
CA TYR A 114 -5.59 5.89 4.98
C TYR A 114 -5.03 6.54 3.72
N LYS A 115 -3.90 7.27 3.82
CA LYS A 115 -3.24 7.86 2.64
C LYS A 115 -2.72 6.81 1.67
N ILE A 116 -2.20 5.69 2.17
CA ILE A 116 -1.83 4.54 1.34
C ILE A 116 -3.06 4.04 0.57
N ARG A 117 -4.19 3.79 1.26
CA ARG A 117 -5.42 3.31 0.62
C ARG A 117 -5.96 4.27 -0.43
N GLU A 118 -6.00 5.57 -0.14
CA GLU A 118 -6.40 6.62 -1.10
C GLU A 118 -5.47 6.61 -2.33
N SER A 119 -4.15 6.48 -2.13
CA SER A 119 -3.16 6.46 -3.22
C SER A 119 -3.31 5.25 -4.16
N MET A 120 -3.93 4.17 -3.70
CA MET A 120 -4.23 2.96 -4.48
C MET A 120 -5.60 3.02 -5.16
N GLY A 121 -6.31 4.15 -5.09
CA GLY A 121 -7.58 4.37 -5.78
C GLY A 121 -8.84 4.07 -4.96
N ASN A 122 -8.71 3.79 -3.66
CA ASN A 122 -9.90 3.67 -2.79
C ASN A 122 -10.54 5.05 -2.63
N LYS A 123 -11.87 5.11 -2.76
CA LYS A 123 -12.59 6.38 -2.57
C LYS A 123 -12.63 6.71 -1.08
N ARG A 124 -12.58 8.00 -0.75
CA ARG A 124 -12.61 8.47 0.63
C ARG A 124 -13.80 7.91 1.43
N ASN A 125 -14.97 7.81 0.81
CA ASN A 125 -16.18 7.28 1.45
C ASN A 125 -16.09 5.77 1.79
N ASP A 126 -15.23 5.01 1.11
CA ASP A 126 -15.00 3.58 1.39
C ASP A 126 -14.03 3.36 2.57
N ILE A 127 -13.50 4.45 3.13
CA ILE A 127 -12.38 4.45 4.08
C ILE A 127 -12.80 5.00 5.46
N VAL A 128 -13.80 5.88 5.51
CA VAL A 128 -14.17 6.70 6.69
C VAL A 128 -14.61 5.88 7.92
N ASP A 129 -15.04 4.64 7.76
CA ASP A 129 -15.60 3.83 8.86
C ASP A 129 -14.76 2.60 9.24
N LEU A 130 -13.47 2.59 8.87
CA LEU A 130 -12.57 1.47 9.17
C LEU A 130 -11.81 1.73 10.48
N GLU A 131 -12.01 0.89 11.50
CA GLU A 131 -11.17 0.85 12.72
C GLU A 131 -9.79 0.20 12.45
N LEU A 132 -9.03 0.74 11.49
CA LEU A 132 -7.77 0.14 11.02
C LEU A 132 -6.73 -0.05 12.13
N SER A 133 -6.61 0.92 13.04
CA SER A 133 -5.69 0.82 14.19
C SER A 133 -6.01 -0.41 15.05
N LYS A 134 -7.28 -0.60 15.37
CA LYS A 134 -7.75 -1.72 16.19
C LYS A 134 -7.53 -3.05 15.50
N THR A 135 -7.81 -3.13 14.19
CA THR A 135 -7.57 -4.36 13.42
C THR A 135 -6.08 -4.70 13.30
N LEU A 136 -5.23 -3.72 13.00
CA LEU A 136 -3.80 -3.95 12.77
C LEU A 136 -3.02 -4.22 14.07
N PHE A 137 -3.47 -3.68 15.21
CA PHE A 137 -2.74 -3.74 16.47
C PHE A 137 -3.41 -4.58 17.56
N SER A 138 -4.54 -5.23 17.27
CA SER A 138 -5.11 -6.26 18.14
C SER A 138 -4.18 -7.46 18.16
N LEU A 139 -3.70 -7.84 19.35
CA LEU A 139 -2.87 -9.03 19.54
C LEU A 139 -3.66 -10.34 19.31
N GLU A 140 -4.96 -10.30 19.52
CA GLU A 140 -5.84 -11.44 19.31
C GLU A 140 -6.66 -11.24 18.03
N PRO A 141 -6.70 -12.24 17.13
CA PRO A 141 -7.49 -12.16 15.89
C PRO A 141 -9.00 -12.13 16.16
N SER A 142 -9.43 -12.57 17.35
CA SER A 142 -10.79 -12.42 17.88
C SER A 142 -10.80 -12.74 19.38
N THR A 143 -11.76 -12.20 20.13
CA THR A 143 -12.12 -12.68 21.48
C THR A 143 -12.70 -14.10 21.48
N PHE A 144 -12.90 -14.71 20.32
CA PHE A 144 -13.44 -16.04 20.16
C PHE A 144 -12.32 -17.10 20.23
N SER A 145 -12.06 -17.60 21.44
CA SER A 145 -11.13 -18.71 21.63
C SER A 145 -11.77 -20.05 21.23
N PHE A 146 -11.27 -20.68 20.16
CA PHE A 146 -11.62 -22.07 19.81
C PHE A 146 -11.29 -23.07 20.95
N ARG A 147 -10.42 -22.70 21.89
CA ARG A 147 -10.03 -23.54 23.04
C ARG A 147 -11.06 -23.55 24.17
N ALA A 148 -11.94 -22.55 24.27
CA ALA A 148 -12.92 -22.46 25.36
C ALA A 148 -14.08 -23.48 25.23
N LYS A 149 -14.31 -24.06 24.04
CA LYS A 149 -15.45 -24.96 23.80
C LYS A 149 -15.21 -26.42 24.22
N LYS A 150 -14.04 -26.77 24.77
CA LYS A 150 -13.71 -28.16 25.14
C LYS A 150 -13.98 -28.53 26.60
N ASN A 151 -14.38 -27.57 27.44
CA ASN A 151 -14.69 -27.79 28.86
C ASN A 151 -16.11 -27.29 29.22
N GLY A 152 -17.10 -27.67 28.42
CA GLY A 152 -18.52 -27.50 28.73
C GLY A 152 -19.19 -28.86 28.84
#